data_AF-A0A950V920-F1
#
_entry.id   AF-A0A950V920-F1
#
_cell.length_a   1.000
_cell.length_b   1.000
_cell.length_c   1.000
_cell.angle_alpha   90.00
_cell.angle_beta   90.00
_cell.angle_gamma   90.00
#
_symmetry.space_group_name_H-M   'P 1'
#
loop_
_entity.id
_entity.type
_entity.pdbx_description
1 polymer ?
#
loop_
_entity_poly.entity_id
_entity_poly.type
_entity_poly.pdbx_seq_one_letter_code
_entity_poly.pdbx_strand_id
1 'polypeptide(L)' 'MKISEGLLAEFEQEMANTRKILERVPEDKIAWKPHRKSMTMGRLAGHIAELPNWGVHALTLPS' A
#
# COMPACT_ATOMS: atom_id res chain seq x y z
N MET A 1 14.06 -11.03 -20.60
CA MET A 1 13.34 -10.84 -19.33
C MET A 1 11.86 -10.96 -19.63
N LYS A 2 11.15 -11.83 -18.92
CA LYS A 2 9.69 -11.94 -19.03
C LYS A 2 9.05 -10.73 -18.35
N ILE A 3 7.88 -10.30 -18.83
CA ILE A 3 7.12 -9.21 -18.18
C ILE A 3 6.87 -9.54 -16.70
N SER A 4 6.58 -10.80 -16.38
CA SER A 4 6.39 -11.26 -15.01
C SER A 4 7.63 -11.10 -14.13
N GLU A 5 8.84 -11.28 -14.67
CA GLU A 5 10.09 -11.12 -13.93
C GLU A 5 10.35 -9.64 -13.62
N GLY A 6 10.07 -8.74 -14.57
CA GLY A 6 10.18 -7.29 -14.36
C GLY A 6 9.19 -6.78 -13.32
N LEU A 7 7.91 -7.15 -13.45
CA LEU A 7 6.86 -6.75 -12.50
C LEU A 7 7.13 -7.27 -11.08
N LEU A 8 7.68 -8.48 -10.95
CA LEU A 8 8.03 -9.04 -9.64
C LEU A 8 9.17 -8.25 -8.99
N ALA A 9 10.20 -7.87 -9.75
CA ALA A 9 11.30 -7.05 -9.24
C ALA A 9 10.83 -5.65 -8.79
N GLU A 10 9.97 -5.00 -9.58
CA GLU A 10 9.34 -3.72 -9.21
C GLU A 10 8.49 -3.86 -7.95
N PHE A 11 7.68 -4.92 -7.87
CA PHE A 11 6.84 -5.18 -6.70
C PHE A 11 7.65 -5.33 -5.40
N GLU A 12 8.75 -6.07 -5.43
CA GLU A 12 9.63 -6.22 -4.26
C GLU A 12 10.20 -4.87 -3.79
N GLN A 13 10.64 -4.04 -4.73
CA GLN A 13 11.14 -2.70 -4.44
C GLN A 13 10.07 -1.80 -3.82
N GLU A 14 8.87 -1.77 -4.42
CA GLU A 14 7.76 -0.96 -3.91
C GLU A 14 7.30 -1.44 -2.53
N MET A 15 7.18 -2.75 -2.32
CA MET A 15 6.77 -3.30 -1.02
C MET A 15 7.79 -3.01 0.09
N ALA A 16 9.09 -3.00 -0.23
CA ALA A 16 10.11 -2.59 0.72
C ALA A 16 9.94 -1.12 1.15
N ASN A 17 9.57 -0.23 0.23
CA ASN A 17 9.28 1.17 0.54
C ASN A 17 7.97 1.34 1.29
N THR A 18 6.91 0.61 0.92
CA THR A 18 5.63 0.62 1.62
C THR A 18 5.81 0.26 3.09
N ARG A 19 6.55 -0.82 3.40
CA ARG A 19 6.85 -1.21 4.80
C ARG A 19 7.56 -0.09 5.58
N LYS A 20 8.62 0.49 5.01
CA LYS A 20 9.36 1.61 5.62
C LYS A 20 8.50 2.84 5.91
N ILE A 21 7.51 3.11 5.06
CA ILE A 21 6.58 4.24 5.24
C ILE A 21 5.57 3.92 6.34
N LEU A 22 5.01 2.71 6.35
CA LEU A 22 4.05 2.28 7.36
C LEU A 22 4.68 2.24 8.77
N GLU A 23 5.95 1.84 8.89
CA GLU A 23 6.73 1.92 10.14
C GLU A 23 6.87 3.34 10.71
N ARG A 24 6.71 4.37 9.88
CA ARG A 24 6.82 5.78 10.30
C ARG A 24 5.48 6.40 10.67
N VAL A 25 4.38 5.64 10.63
CA VAL A 25 3.06 6.15 11.00
C VAL A 25 3.03 6.42 12.51
N PRO A 26 2.76 7.67 12.94
CA PRO A 26 2.74 8.00 14.36
C PRO A 26 1.48 7.41 15.04
N GLU A 27 1.68 6.53 16.03
CA GLU A 27 0.60 5.88 16.78
C GLU A 27 -0.30 6.89 17.52
N ASP A 28 0.28 7.98 18.01
CA ASP A 28 -0.44 9.08 18.67
C ASP A 28 -1.29 9.93 17.71
N LYS A 29 -1.15 9.73 16.39
CA LYS A 29 -1.82 10.51 15.35
C LYS A 29 -2.75 9.68 14.47
N ILE A 30 -3.12 8.47 14.87
CA ILE A 30 -4.01 7.61 14.08
C ILE A 30 -5.34 8.31 13.71
N ALA A 31 -5.89 9.16 14.60
CA ALA A 31 -7.11 9.93 14.35
C ALA A 31 -6.87 11.28 13.64
N TRP A 32 -5.62 11.71 13.49
CA TRP A 32 -5.28 13.00 12.87
C TRP A 32 -5.70 13.02 11.39
N LYS A 33 -6.09 14.20 10.90
CA LYS A 33 -6.44 14.43 9.50
C LYS A 33 -5.54 15.54 8.93
N PRO A 34 -4.87 15.33 7.78
CA PRO A 34 -4.10 16.38 7.10
C PRO A 34 -4.94 17.60 6.74
N HIS A 35 -6.21 17.36 6.39
CA HIS A 35 -7.19 18.38 6.07
C HIS A 35 -8.58 17.89 6.48
N ARG A 36 -9.52 18.80 6.78
CA ARG A 36 -10.85 18.45 7.30
C ARG A 36 -11.63 17.47 6.41
N LYS A 37 -11.43 17.55 5.10
CA LYS A 37 -12.06 16.66 4.10
C LYS A 37 -11.34 15.32 3.90
N SER A 38 -10.13 15.16 4.44
CA SER A 38 -9.35 13.94 4.29
C SER A 38 -9.83 12.83 5.24
N MET A 39 -9.46 11.60 4.90
CA MET A 39 -9.52 10.46 5.82
C MET A 39 -8.50 10.64 6.97
N THR A 40 -8.67 9.88 8.03
CA THR A 40 -7.71 9.87 9.16
C THR A 40 -6.38 9.22 8.75
N MET A 41 -5.30 9.53 9.47
CA MET A 41 -3.98 8.94 9.24
C MET A 41 -4.04 7.42 9.24
N GLY A 42 -4.74 6.81 10.21
CA GLY A 42 -4.90 5.37 10.28
C GLY A 42 -5.59 4.79 9.05
N ARG A 43 -6.63 5.46 8.52
CA ARG A 43 -7.29 5.02 7.30
C ARG A 43 -6.40 5.18 6.07
N LEU A 44 -5.64 6.28 5.97
CA LEU A 44 -4.70 6.50 4.87
C LEU A 44 -3.59 5.44 4.87
N ALA A 45 -3.02 5.14 6.04
CA ALA A 45 -2.01 4.08 6.20
C ALA A 45 -2.60 2.70 5.83
N GLY A 46 -3.77 2.36 6.36
CA GLY A 46 -4.47 1.11 6.03
C GLY A 46 -4.80 1.01 4.54
N HIS A 47 -5.22 2.11 3.91
CA HIS A 47 -5.51 2.13 2.48
C HIS A 47 -4.29 1.76 1.64
N ILE A 48 -3.10 2.29 1.96
CA ILE A 48 -1.85 1.92 1.29
C ILE A 48 -1.53 0.43 1.50
N ALA A 49 -1.71 -0.07 2.73
CA ALA A 49 -1.47 -1.48 3.05
C ALA A 49 -2.43 -2.45 2.33
N GLU A 50 -3.62 -2.00 1.95
CA GLU A 50 -4.63 -2.80 1.24
C GLU A 50 -4.38 -2.90 -0.28
N LEU A 51 -3.62 -1.97 -0.89
CA LEU A 51 -3.43 -1.90 -2.34
C LEU A 51 -2.87 -3.19 -2.99
N PRO A 52 -1.91 -3.92 -2.39
CA PRO A 52 -1.39 -5.16 -2.98
C PRO A 52 -2.46 -6.22 -3.26
N ASN A 53 -3.58 -6.21 -2.53
CA ASN A 53 -4.68 -7.15 -2.77
C ASN A 53 -5.29 -7.00 -4.16
N TRP A 54 -5.22 -5.82 -4.78
CA TRP A 54 -5.70 -5.60 -6.15
C TRP A 54 -4.87 -6.39 -7.16
N GLY A 55 -3.56 -6.55 -6.90
CA GLY A 55 -2.69 -7.39 -7.72
C GLY A 55 -3.08 -8.87 -7.62
N VAL A 56 -3.42 -9.36 -6.43
CA VAL A 56 -3.96 -10.71 -6.24
C VAL A 56 -5.23 -10.88 -7.06
N HIS A 57 -6.19 -9.97 -6.90
CA HIS A 57 -7.44 -10.00 -7.65
C HIS A 57 -7.22 -10.01 -9.16
N ALA A 58 -6.37 -9.13 -9.68
CA ALA A 58 -6.07 -9.06 -11.12
C ALA A 58 -5.44 -10.35 -11.67
N LEU A 59 -4.68 -11.07 -10.86
CA LEU A 59 -3.95 -12.27 -11.28
C LEU A 59 -4.74 -13.58 -11.06
N THR A 60 -5.67 -13.59 -10.11
CA THR A 60 -6.35 -14.83 -9.69
C THR A 60 -7.85 -14.85 -9.93
N LEU A 61 -8.50 -13.70 -10.18
CA LEU A 61 -9.93 -13.68 -10.51
C LEU A 61 -10.15 -14.20 -11.93
N PRO A 62 -11.06 -15.17 -12.13
CA PRO A 62 -11.48 -15.58 -13.46
C PRO A 62 -12.11 -14.39 -14.22
N SER A 63 -11.88 -14.35 -15.53
CA SER A 63 -12.51 -13.42 -16.47
C SER A 63 -13.98 -13.75 -16.72
#